data_AF-A0A3D2W7F2-F1
#
_entry.id   AF-A0A3D2W7F2-F1
#
_cell.length_a   1.000
_cell.length_b   1.000
_cell.length_c   1.000
_cell.angle_alpha   90.00
_cell.angle_beta   90.00
_cell.angle_gamma   90.00
#
_symmetry.space_group_name_H-M   'P 1'
#
loop_
_entity.id
_entity.type
_entity.pdbx_description
1 polymer ?
#
loop_
_entity_poly.entity_id
_entity_poly.type
_entity_poly.pdbx_seq_one_letter_code
_entity_poly.pdbx_strand_id
1 'polypeptide(L)'
;GIKAEKTGRNDLLAEGRKFSGHAYSHHKGRSVHHGTLLIHSDLSRIPLYLRPDPLKLKANSVESARSRVRNLSELLPSLTIAQMMEALIESCEEIYGCSREPMAFPDAEAIETYRRIYGSREWIYNRNSAFTAEVSHRFPWGTVTLSLQAENGTIQDAVIWTDAMDTEQIEQAAACLKGCQADNRSLIRALKKQKQTEVTGDLILWLTQEPVL
;
A
#
# COMPACT_ATOMS: atom_id res chain seq x y z
N GLY A 1 -9.14 25.95 10.19
CA GLY A 1 -9.92 25.93 11.45
C GLY A 1 -9.87 24.61 12.22
N ILE A 2 -9.19 23.57 11.72
CA ILE A 2 -9.01 22.30 12.44
C ILE A 2 -7.53 22.12 12.68
N LYS A 3 -7.12 21.90 13.93
CA LYS A 3 -5.71 21.59 14.25
C LYS A 3 -5.45 20.13 13.91
N ALA A 4 -4.53 19.90 12.99
CA ALA A 4 -4.11 18.58 12.56
C ALA A 4 -2.61 18.38 12.76
N GLU A 5 -2.20 17.13 12.92
CA GLU A 5 -0.80 16.74 13.04
C GLU A 5 -0.51 15.55 12.13
N LYS A 6 0.70 15.51 11.58
CA LYS A 6 1.22 14.35 10.88
C LYS A 6 1.79 13.37 11.90
N THR A 7 1.42 12.10 11.79
CA THR A 7 1.99 11.01 12.59
C THR A 7 2.52 9.91 11.68
N GLY A 8 3.58 9.24 12.14
CA GLY A 8 4.24 8.16 11.40
C GLY A 8 4.64 8.60 9.99
N ARG A 9 4.48 7.68 9.03
CA ARG A 9 4.86 7.91 7.63
C ARG A 9 3.73 8.50 6.79
N ASN A 10 2.47 8.19 7.12
CA ASN A 10 1.36 8.35 6.19
C ASN A 10 0.03 8.83 6.79
N ASP A 11 -0.02 9.15 8.08
CA ASP A 11 -1.29 9.43 8.75
C ASP A 11 -1.40 10.89 9.18
N LEU A 12 -2.61 11.46 9.06
CA LEU A 12 -2.96 12.74 9.69
C LEU A 12 -4.01 12.53 10.78
N LEU A 13 -3.76 13.13 11.94
CA LEU A 13 -4.62 13.06 13.11
C LEU A 13 -5.23 14.43 13.42
N ALA A 14 -6.43 14.42 13.98
CA ALA A 14 -7.05 15.59 14.60
C ALA A 14 -7.59 15.18 15.97
N GLU A 15 -7.08 15.84 17.03
CA GLU A 15 -7.27 15.44 18.43
C GLU A 15 -6.93 13.96 18.68
N GLY A 16 -5.75 13.52 18.19
CA GLY A 16 -5.24 12.17 18.40
C GLY A 16 -5.94 11.05 17.61
N ARG A 17 -6.97 11.34 16.80
CA ARG A 17 -7.68 10.36 15.96
C ARG A 17 -7.45 10.63 14.48
N LYS A 18 -7.21 9.56 13.72
CA LYS A 18 -6.87 9.59 12.28
C LYS A 18 -8.05 10.02 11.44
N PHE A 19 -7.86 11.02 10.59
CA PHE A 19 -8.86 11.41 9.59
C PHE A 19 -8.34 11.28 8.15
N SER A 20 -7.03 11.06 7.98
CA SER A 20 -6.40 10.89 6.68
C SER A 20 -5.39 9.76 6.70
N GLY A 21 -5.36 8.98 5.62
CA GLY A 21 -4.29 8.05 5.29
C GLY A 21 -3.77 8.32 3.89
N HIS A 22 -2.45 8.32 3.75
CA HIS A 22 -1.73 8.66 2.52
C HIS A 22 -0.95 7.47 1.97
N ALA A 23 -0.71 7.50 0.66
CA ALA A 23 0.19 6.58 0.00
C ALA A 23 0.99 7.26 -1.12
N TYR A 24 2.12 6.66 -1.44
CA TYR A 24 3.10 7.18 -2.37
C TYR A 24 3.41 6.12 -3.40
N SER A 25 3.55 6.53 -4.65
CA SER A 25 4.13 5.70 -5.70
C SER A 25 5.17 6.49 -6.46
N HIS A 26 6.25 5.81 -6.84
CA HIS A 26 7.27 6.35 -7.71
C HIS A 26 7.37 5.44 -8.94
N HIS A 27 7.26 6.02 -10.13
CA HIS A 27 7.35 5.27 -11.37
C HIS A 27 7.93 6.13 -12.49
N LYS A 28 9.00 5.65 -13.13
CA LYS A 28 9.65 6.30 -14.29
C LYS A 28 9.97 7.79 -14.05
N GLY A 29 10.55 8.10 -12.89
CA GLY A 29 10.94 9.48 -12.54
C GLY A 29 9.78 10.39 -12.12
N ARG A 30 8.56 9.88 -12.02
CA ARG A 30 7.39 10.62 -11.52
C ARG A 30 6.98 10.08 -10.16
N SER A 31 6.66 10.99 -9.25
CA SER A 31 6.15 10.66 -7.91
C SER A 31 4.69 11.09 -7.80
N VAL A 32 3.84 10.18 -7.34
CA VAL A 32 2.45 10.47 -7.03
C VAL A 32 2.26 10.29 -5.54
N HIS A 33 1.73 11.33 -4.90
CA HIS A 33 1.25 11.28 -3.52
C HIS A 33 -0.27 11.41 -3.54
N HIS A 34 -0.96 10.41 -3.01
CA HIS A 34 -2.41 10.44 -2.89
C HIS A 34 -2.83 10.13 -1.45
N GLY A 35 -4.04 10.54 -1.08
CA GLY A 35 -4.55 10.33 0.26
C GLY A 35 -6.07 10.38 0.31
N THR A 36 -6.60 10.22 1.51
CA THR A 36 -8.03 10.20 1.79
C THR A 36 -8.36 11.22 2.86
N LEU A 37 -9.53 11.85 2.82
CA LEU A 37 -9.97 12.73 3.89
C LEU A 37 -11.36 12.28 4.35
N LEU A 38 -11.47 11.85 5.60
CA LEU A 38 -12.74 11.44 6.20
C LEU A 38 -13.56 12.69 6.57
N ILE A 39 -14.45 13.12 5.67
CA ILE A 39 -15.31 14.29 5.90
C ILE A 39 -16.54 13.91 6.73
N HIS A 40 -17.34 12.95 6.25
CA HIS A 40 -18.59 12.50 6.88
C HIS A 40 -18.92 11.03 6.53
N SER A 41 -17.90 10.18 6.45
CA SER A 41 -18.04 8.77 6.07
C SER A 41 -18.75 7.94 7.16
N ASP A 42 -19.47 6.88 6.76
CA ASP A 42 -20.07 5.93 7.70
C ASP A 42 -18.99 5.02 8.32
N LEU A 43 -18.39 5.48 9.42
CA LEU A 43 -17.32 4.77 10.13
C LEU A 43 -17.78 3.46 10.77
N SER A 44 -19.09 3.22 10.88
CA SER A 44 -19.62 1.95 11.43
C SER A 44 -19.36 0.77 10.51
N ARG A 45 -19.14 1.03 9.21
CA ARG A 45 -18.91 -0.01 8.21
C ARG A 45 -17.45 -0.48 8.12
N ILE A 46 -16.51 0.31 8.64
CA ILE A 46 -15.07 -0.01 8.54
C ILE A 46 -14.74 -1.42 9.07
N PRO A 47 -15.22 -1.84 10.25
CA PRO A 47 -14.96 -3.18 10.77
C PRO A 47 -15.58 -4.32 9.94
N LEU A 48 -16.60 -4.04 9.12
CA LEU A 48 -17.24 -5.05 8.27
C LEU A 48 -16.36 -5.45 7.08
N TYR A 49 -15.60 -4.48 6.55
CA TYR A 49 -14.82 -4.65 5.34
C TYR A 49 -13.32 -4.84 5.60
N LEU A 50 -12.80 -4.24 6.67
CA LEU A 50 -11.39 -4.39 7.01
C LEU A 50 -11.21 -5.57 7.96
N ARG A 51 -10.65 -6.67 7.44
CA ARG A 51 -10.19 -7.82 8.21
C ARG A 51 -8.65 -7.77 8.28
N PRO A 52 -8.06 -7.05 9.25
CA PRO A 52 -6.61 -7.02 9.39
C PRO A 52 -6.09 -8.43 9.70
N ASP A 53 -4.94 -8.75 9.14
CA ASP A 53 -4.24 -10.01 9.40
C ASP A 53 -3.96 -10.15 10.92
N PRO A 54 -4.20 -11.33 11.52
CA PRO A 54 -3.85 -11.61 12.92
C PRO A 54 -2.41 -11.23 13.31
N LEU A 55 -1.44 -11.35 12.40
CA LEU A 55 -0.05 -10.92 12.61
C LEU A 55 0.06 -9.40 12.83
N LYS A 56 -0.78 -8.60 12.15
CA LYS A 56 -0.85 -7.15 12.36
C LYS A 56 -1.55 -6.77 13.65
N LEU A 57 -2.49 -7.60 14.10
CA LEU A 57 -3.22 -7.40 15.36
C LEU A 57 -2.35 -7.71 16.58
N LYS A 58 -1.46 -8.71 16.52
CA LYS A 58 -0.56 -9.03 17.64
C LYS A 58 0.46 -7.93 17.95
N ALA A 59 0.83 -7.12 16.95
CA ALA A 59 1.84 -6.07 17.08
C ALA A 59 1.26 -4.69 17.48
N ASN A 60 -0.03 -4.46 17.30
CA ASN A 60 -0.71 -3.22 17.64
C ASN A 60 -1.64 -3.43 18.83
N SER A 61 -1.60 -2.55 19.83
CA SER A 61 -2.48 -2.60 21.01
C SER A 61 -3.96 -2.74 20.61
N VAL A 62 -4.73 -3.41 21.47
CA VAL A 62 -6.11 -3.94 21.32
C VAL A 62 -7.19 -2.86 21.10
N GLU A 63 -6.85 -1.70 20.57
CA GLU A 63 -7.84 -0.69 20.20
C GLU A 63 -8.53 -1.02 18.88
N SER A 64 -9.86 -1.04 18.92
CA SER A 64 -10.70 -1.26 17.75
C SER A 64 -10.36 -0.27 16.63
N ALA A 65 -10.38 -0.71 15.37
CA ALA A 65 -10.11 0.17 14.23
C ALA A 65 -10.99 1.44 14.22
N ARG A 66 -12.17 1.38 14.84
CA ARG A 66 -13.13 2.48 14.98
C ARG A 66 -12.68 3.57 15.97
N SER A 67 -12.01 3.24 17.07
CA SER A 67 -11.54 4.27 18.03
C SER A 67 -10.42 5.12 17.44
N ARG A 68 -9.66 4.55 16.50
CA ARG A 68 -8.50 5.18 15.87
C ARG A 68 -8.83 6.20 14.78
N VAL A 69 -10.04 6.19 14.20
CA VAL A 69 -10.41 7.08 13.07
C VAL A 69 -11.56 8.02 13.42
N ARG A 70 -11.64 9.19 12.79
CA ARG A 70 -12.74 10.17 12.95
C ARG A 70 -13.10 10.85 11.63
N ASN A 71 -14.30 11.41 11.58
CA ASN A 71 -14.67 12.39 10.56
C ASN A 71 -14.28 13.81 10.99
N LEU A 72 -13.92 14.65 10.02
CA LEU A 72 -13.68 16.07 10.24
C LEU A 72 -14.98 16.85 10.54
N SER A 73 -16.13 16.38 10.07
CA SER A 73 -17.43 16.97 10.41
C SER A 73 -17.76 16.86 11.91
N GLU A 74 -17.12 15.96 12.65
CA GLU A 74 -17.23 15.92 14.13
C GLU A 74 -16.60 17.15 14.80
N LEU A 75 -15.65 17.82 14.15
CA LEU A 75 -14.99 19.03 14.63
C LEU A 75 -15.58 20.30 14.04
N LEU A 76 -15.95 20.22 12.77
CA LEU A 76 -16.53 21.32 12.02
C LEU A 76 -17.80 20.83 11.33
N PRO A 77 -18.96 20.85 12.01
CA PRO A 77 -20.21 20.28 11.47
C PRO A 77 -20.67 20.88 10.14
N SER A 78 -20.27 22.11 9.85
CA SER A 78 -20.56 22.80 8.59
C SER A 78 -19.65 22.38 7.43
N LEU A 79 -18.63 21.55 7.66
CA LEU A 79 -17.65 21.17 6.65
C LEU A 79 -18.27 20.29 5.56
N THR A 80 -18.24 20.79 4.34
CA THR A 80 -18.66 20.08 3.13
C THR A 80 -17.46 19.61 2.32
N ILE A 81 -17.68 18.66 1.41
CA ILE A 81 -16.65 18.21 0.45
C ILE A 81 -16.19 19.38 -0.42
N ALA A 82 -17.11 20.22 -0.90
CA ALA A 82 -16.78 21.37 -1.74
C ALA A 82 -15.87 22.38 -1.01
N GLN A 83 -16.16 22.69 0.26
CA GLN A 83 -15.30 23.56 1.07
C GLN A 83 -13.91 22.94 1.30
N MET A 84 -13.83 21.63 1.53
CA MET A 84 -12.53 20.96 1.65
C MET A 84 -11.75 21.01 0.33
N MET A 85 -12.40 20.76 -0.81
CA MET A 85 -11.77 20.84 -2.13
C MET A 85 -11.22 22.25 -2.40
N GLU A 86 -12.01 23.29 -2.13
CA GLU A 86 -11.57 24.67 -2.31
C GLU A 86 -10.38 25.01 -1.40
N ALA A 87 -10.44 24.65 -0.11
CA ALA A 87 -9.35 24.88 0.83
C ALA A 87 -8.05 24.16 0.43
N LEU A 88 -8.14 22.97 -0.16
CA LEU A 88 -6.97 22.26 -0.69
C LEU A 88 -6.39 22.94 -1.92
N ILE A 89 -7.24 23.46 -2.81
CA ILE A 89 -6.82 24.19 -4.00
C ILE A 89 -6.12 25.49 -3.60
N GLU A 90 -6.75 26.29 -2.74
CA GLU A 90 -6.17 27.54 -2.22
C GLU A 90 -4.82 27.29 -1.53
N SER A 91 -4.72 26.23 -0.72
CA SER A 91 -3.45 25.86 -0.08
C SER A 91 -2.38 25.46 -1.08
N CYS A 92 -2.73 24.75 -2.16
CA CYS A 92 -1.79 24.42 -3.23
C CYS A 92 -1.33 25.69 -3.98
N GLU A 93 -2.25 26.58 -4.33
CA GLU A 93 -1.93 27.86 -4.99
C GLU A 93 -0.95 28.68 -4.15
N GLU A 94 -1.18 28.77 -2.84
CA GLU A 94 -0.28 29.46 -1.90
C GLU A 94 1.10 28.79 -1.82
N ILE A 95 1.15 27.46 -1.62
CA ILE A 95 2.40 26.71 -1.46
C ILE A 95 3.27 26.76 -2.72
N TYR A 96 2.64 26.63 -3.89
CA TYR A 96 3.34 26.57 -5.17
C TYR A 96 3.47 27.92 -5.87
N GLY A 97 2.82 28.98 -5.36
CA GLY A 97 2.82 30.29 -5.98
C GLY A 97 2.20 30.29 -7.37
N CYS A 98 1.14 29.50 -7.57
CA CYS A 98 0.47 29.32 -8.86
C CYS A 98 -1.03 29.62 -8.79
N SER A 99 -1.68 29.73 -9.94
CA SER A 99 -3.14 29.79 -10.04
C SER A 99 -3.66 28.48 -10.61
N ARG A 100 -4.86 28.08 -10.18
CA ARG A 100 -5.57 26.93 -10.74
C ARG A 100 -5.92 27.18 -12.20
N GLU A 101 -5.69 26.17 -13.02
CA GLU A 101 -6.11 26.16 -14.42
C GLU A 101 -7.09 25.00 -14.66
N PRO A 102 -8.07 25.16 -15.57
CA PRO A 102 -8.93 24.06 -15.99
C PRO A 102 -8.08 22.92 -16.56
N MET A 103 -8.19 21.75 -15.95
CA MET A 103 -7.58 20.55 -16.51
C MET A 103 -8.50 19.96 -17.56
N ALA A 104 -7.96 19.67 -18.75
CA ALA A 104 -8.67 18.85 -19.71
C ALA A 104 -8.88 17.45 -19.12
N PHE A 105 -10.10 16.93 -19.20
CA PHE A 105 -10.34 15.55 -18.80
C PHE A 105 -9.47 14.61 -19.65
N PRO A 106 -8.93 13.53 -19.07
CA PRO A 106 -8.18 12.55 -19.83
C PRO A 106 -9.02 12.00 -20.99
N ASP A 107 -8.34 11.53 -22.04
CA ASP A 107 -8.96 10.87 -23.18
C ASP A 107 -9.94 9.76 -22.73
N ALA A 108 -11.15 9.78 -23.28
CA ALA A 108 -12.23 8.87 -22.93
C ALA A 108 -11.86 7.40 -23.19
N GLU A 109 -11.07 7.13 -24.24
CA GLU A 109 -10.59 5.78 -24.56
C GLU A 109 -9.58 5.30 -23.50
N ALA A 110 -8.66 6.17 -23.09
CA ALA A 110 -7.74 5.88 -22.00
C ALA A 110 -8.49 5.61 -20.68
N ILE A 111 -9.50 6.43 -20.34
CA ILE A 111 -10.33 6.23 -19.13
C ILE A 111 -11.00 4.86 -19.16
N GLU A 112 -11.63 4.49 -20.27
CA GLU A 112 -12.33 3.21 -20.40
C GLU A 112 -11.35 2.02 -20.35
N THR A 113 -10.16 2.16 -20.93
CA THR A 113 -9.10 1.15 -20.84
C THR A 113 -8.72 0.88 -19.39
N TYR A 114 -8.40 1.93 -18.63
CA TYR A 114 -8.04 1.78 -17.21
C TYR A 114 -9.22 1.32 -16.36
N ARG A 115 -10.45 1.74 -16.68
CA ARG A 115 -11.67 1.25 -16.01
C ARG A 115 -11.81 -0.27 -16.12
N ARG A 116 -11.55 -0.84 -17.31
CA ARG A 116 -11.59 -2.29 -17.52
C ARG A 116 -10.49 -3.00 -16.74
N ILE A 117 -9.28 -2.47 -16.77
CA ILE A 117 -8.14 -3.04 -16.03
C ILE A 117 -8.45 -3.04 -14.53
N TYR A 118 -8.74 -1.87 -13.95
CA TYR A 118 -8.92 -1.73 -12.50
C TYR A 118 -10.24 -2.31 -11.97
N GLY A 119 -11.24 -2.51 -12.84
CA GLY A 119 -12.48 -3.20 -12.52
C GLY A 119 -12.43 -4.72 -12.72
N SER A 120 -11.38 -5.26 -13.34
CA SER A 120 -11.24 -6.69 -13.61
C SER A 120 -11.03 -7.49 -12.32
N ARG A 121 -11.50 -8.73 -12.29
CA ARG A 121 -11.29 -9.62 -11.13
C ARG A 121 -9.83 -9.99 -10.99
N GLU A 122 -9.16 -10.13 -12.12
CA GLU A 122 -7.74 -10.42 -12.26
C GLU A 122 -6.92 -9.34 -11.55
N TRP A 123 -7.25 -8.06 -11.76
CA TRP A 123 -6.59 -6.96 -11.05
C TRP A 123 -6.97 -6.88 -9.57
N ILE A 124 -8.27 -6.92 -9.26
CA ILE A 124 -8.77 -6.71 -7.89
C ILE A 124 -8.30 -7.81 -6.93
N TYR A 125 -8.30 -9.06 -7.39
CA TYR A 125 -7.99 -10.20 -6.53
C TYR A 125 -6.60 -10.76 -6.79
N ASN A 126 -6.11 -10.72 -8.03
CA ASN A 126 -4.82 -11.28 -8.46
C ASN A 126 -4.50 -12.64 -7.79
N ARG A 127 -5.53 -13.47 -7.61
CA ARG A 127 -5.42 -14.76 -6.93
C ARG A 127 -5.05 -15.81 -7.96
N ASN A 128 -3.75 -15.99 -8.17
CA ASN A 128 -3.26 -17.21 -8.79
C ASN A 128 -3.44 -18.36 -7.78
N SER A 129 -4.31 -19.32 -8.09
CA SER A 129 -4.58 -20.47 -7.22
C SER A 129 -3.50 -21.56 -7.30
N ALA A 130 -2.45 -21.37 -8.10
CA ALA A 130 -1.41 -22.36 -8.34
C ALA A 130 -0.19 -22.23 -7.42
N PHE A 131 -0.21 -21.33 -6.43
CA PHE A 131 0.91 -21.24 -5.48
C PHE A 131 1.04 -22.52 -4.66
N THR A 132 2.25 -23.09 -4.66
CA THR A 132 2.60 -24.35 -3.98
C THR A 132 3.19 -24.11 -2.59
N ALA A 133 3.70 -22.90 -2.32
CA ALA A 133 4.22 -22.50 -1.03
C ALA A 133 3.84 -21.05 -0.74
N GLU A 134 3.48 -20.78 0.51
CA GLU A 134 3.19 -19.44 1.00
C GLU A 134 3.72 -19.29 2.42
N VAL A 135 4.54 -18.26 2.64
CA VAL A 135 5.09 -17.93 3.96
C VAL A 135 4.96 -16.44 4.22
N SER A 136 4.76 -16.08 5.48
CA SER A 136 4.58 -14.68 5.88
C SER A 136 5.50 -14.31 7.03
N HIS A 137 6.02 -13.10 6.99
CA HIS A 137 6.87 -12.53 8.04
C HIS A 137 6.56 -11.06 8.26
N ARG A 138 6.73 -10.58 9.50
CA ARG A 138 6.51 -9.16 9.86
C ARG A 138 7.85 -8.48 10.10
N PHE A 139 8.21 -7.57 9.20
CA PHE A 139 9.33 -6.64 9.35
C PHE A 139 8.88 -5.34 10.04
N PRO A 140 9.83 -4.53 10.55
CA PRO A 140 9.51 -3.20 11.09
C PRO A 140 8.81 -2.29 10.06
N TRP A 141 9.09 -2.47 8.78
CA TRP A 141 8.55 -1.67 7.68
C TRP A 141 7.27 -2.24 7.04
N GLY A 142 6.87 -3.47 7.39
CA GLY A 142 5.65 -4.09 6.84
C GLY A 142 5.57 -5.60 7.04
N THR A 143 4.38 -6.16 6.82
CA THR A 143 4.19 -7.61 6.64
C THR A 143 4.50 -7.96 5.21
N VAL A 144 5.25 -9.02 5.00
CA VAL A 144 5.51 -9.64 3.70
C VAL A 144 4.90 -11.03 3.69
N THR A 145 4.20 -11.37 2.62
CA THR A 145 3.79 -12.74 2.28
C THR A 145 4.43 -13.10 0.95
N LEU A 146 5.31 -14.09 0.95
CA LEU A 146 5.93 -14.64 -0.25
C LEU A 146 5.12 -15.86 -0.70
N SER A 147 4.46 -15.75 -1.85
CA SER A 147 3.73 -16.84 -2.51
C SER A 147 4.53 -17.32 -3.72
N LEU A 148 4.88 -18.61 -3.75
CA LEU A 148 5.71 -19.24 -4.79
C LEU A 148 4.92 -20.34 -5.49
N GLN A 149 5.00 -20.37 -6.82
CA GLN A 149 4.53 -21.47 -7.64
C GLN A 149 5.76 -22.22 -8.17
N ALA A 150 6.00 -23.42 -7.65
CA ALA A 150 7.09 -24.28 -8.07
C ALA A 150 6.54 -25.46 -8.91
N GLU A 151 7.15 -25.69 -10.08
CA GLU A 151 6.84 -26.83 -10.93
C GLU A 151 8.16 -27.43 -11.46
N ASN A 152 8.30 -28.75 -11.37
CA ASN A 152 9.51 -29.48 -11.78
C ASN A 152 10.81 -28.89 -11.17
N GLY A 153 10.77 -28.52 -9.88
CA GLY A 153 11.92 -27.95 -9.17
C GLY A 153 12.30 -26.53 -9.58
N THR A 154 11.47 -25.84 -10.36
CA THR A 154 11.71 -24.47 -10.82
C THR A 154 10.55 -23.55 -10.44
N ILE A 155 10.85 -22.33 -10.00
CA ILE A 155 9.86 -21.29 -9.71
C ILE A 155 9.27 -20.78 -11.02
N GLN A 156 8.00 -21.08 -11.27
CA GLN A 156 7.25 -20.58 -12.43
C GLN A 156 6.75 -19.15 -12.17
N ASP A 157 6.26 -18.91 -10.95
CA ASP A 157 5.75 -17.62 -10.54
C ASP A 157 6.08 -17.31 -9.08
N ALA A 158 6.25 -16.03 -8.78
CA ALA A 158 6.54 -15.53 -7.46
C ALA A 158 5.85 -14.18 -7.27
N VAL A 159 5.10 -14.06 -6.18
CA VAL A 159 4.43 -12.83 -5.79
C VAL A 159 4.77 -12.53 -4.35
N ILE A 160 5.09 -11.26 -4.08
CA ILE A 160 5.26 -10.75 -2.73
C ILE A 160 4.10 -9.81 -2.43
N TRP A 161 3.26 -10.18 -1.48
CA TRP A 161 2.22 -9.32 -0.93
C TRP A 161 2.76 -8.55 0.25
N THR A 162 2.41 -7.28 0.36
CA THR A 162 2.94 -6.42 1.41
C THR A 162 1.99 -5.29 1.76
N ASP A 163 2.11 -4.79 3.00
CA ASP A 163 1.56 -3.50 3.40
C ASP A 163 2.63 -2.40 3.54
N ALA A 164 3.85 -2.70 3.07
CA ALA A 164 4.93 -1.74 2.99
C ALA A 164 4.65 -0.68 1.93
N MET A 165 5.25 0.50 2.14
CA MET A 165 5.10 1.64 1.25
C MET A 165 6.04 1.61 0.03
N ASP A 166 7.14 0.85 0.09
CA ASP A 166 8.13 0.76 -0.98
C ASP A 166 7.83 -0.43 -1.89
N THR A 167 6.94 -0.21 -2.87
CA THR A 167 6.42 -1.27 -3.73
C THR A 167 7.40 -1.67 -4.85
N GLU A 168 8.21 -0.73 -5.35
CA GLU A 168 9.11 -0.98 -6.49
C GLU A 168 10.18 -2.02 -6.15
N GLN A 169 10.81 -1.91 -4.98
CA GLN A 169 11.82 -2.89 -4.55
C GLN A 169 11.22 -4.28 -4.33
N ILE A 170 9.97 -4.34 -3.86
CA ILE A 170 9.27 -5.59 -3.59
C ILE A 170 8.88 -6.29 -4.89
N GLU A 171 8.41 -5.54 -5.88
CA GLU A 171 8.14 -6.06 -7.22
C GLU A 171 9.40 -6.59 -7.90
N GLN A 172 10.52 -5.85 -7.80
CA GLN A 172 11.82 -6.29 -8.33
C GLN A 172 12.32 -7.55 -7.63
N ALA A 173 12.17 -7.64 -6.30
CA ALA A 173 12.51 -8.82 -5.53
C ALA A 173 11.68 -10.04 -5.96
N ALA A 174 10.36 -9.90 -6.12
CA ALA A 174 9.50 -11.00 -6.58
C ALA A 174 9.86 -11.45 -8.01
N ALA A 175 10.06 -10.49 -8.92
CA ALA A 175 10.38 -10.78 -10.32
C ALA A 175 11.69 -11.57 -10.47
N CYS A 176 12.69 -11.30 -9.62
CA CYS A 176 13.99 -11.98 -9.73
C CYS A 176 13.97 -13.46 -9.30
N LEU A 177 12.92 -13.90 -8.58
CA LEU A 177 12.78 -15.29 -8.14
C LEU A 177 12.26 -16.20 -9.25
N LYS A 178 11.55 -15.67 -10.25
CA LYS A 178 11.02 -16.46 -11.37
C LYS A 178 12.16 -17.10 -12.17
N GLY A 179 11.99 -18.37 -12.52
CA GLY A 179 12.99 -19.17 -13.24
C GLY A 179 14.14 -19.71 -12.37
N CYS A 180 14.18 -19.38 -11.08
CA CYS A 180 15.18 -19.96 -10.18
C CYS A 180 14.81 -21.39 -9.78
N GLN A 181 15.80 -22.17 -9.36
CA GLN A 181 15.53 -23.46 -8.71
C GLN A 181 14.74 -23.23 -7.42
N ALA A 182 13.79 -24.11 -7.16
CA ALA A 182 12.86 -24.07 -6.04
C ALA A 182 13.55 -24.55 -4.75
N ASP A 183 14.63 -23.87 -4.35
CA ASP A 183 15.38 -24.12 -3.13
C ASP A 183 15.86 -22.80 -2.52
N ASN A 184 15.96 -22.74 -1.19
CA ASN A 184 16.32 -21.52 -0.49
C ASN A 184 17.68 -20.91 -0.90
N ARG A 185 18.67 -21.72 -1.25
CA ARG A 185 20.00 -21.21 -1.67
C ARG A 185 19.89 -20.47 -2.99
N SER A 186 19.07 -20.98 -3.92
CA SER A 186 18.83 -20.36 -5.21
C SER A 186 18.02 -19.07 -5.10
N LEU A 187 17.00 -19.03 -4.24
CA LEU A 187 16.24 -17.80 -3.95
C LEU A 187 17.15 -16.70 -3.38
N ILE A 188 17.96 -17.03 -2.36
CA ILE A 188 18.91 -16.10 -1.75
C ILE A 188 19.92 -15.60 -2.80
N ARG A 189 20.42 -16.49 -3.66
CA ARG A 189 21.35 -16.12 -4.73
C ARG A 189 20.72 -15.16 -5.73
N ALA A 190 19.45 -15.33 -6.07
CA ALA A 190 18.73 -14.44 -6.98
C ALA A 190 18.57 -13.03 -6.38
N LEU A 191 18.15 -12.95 -5.11
CA LEU A 191 18.02 -11.68 -4.39
C LEU A 191 19.35 -10.95 -4.26
N LYS A 192 20.45 -11.65 -4.00
CA LYS A 192 21.80 -11.06 -3.91
C LYS A 192 22.32 -10.45 -5.21
N LYS A 193 21.72 -10.77 -6.37
CA LYS A 193 22.07 -10.15 -7.66
C LYS A 193 21.38 -8.81 -7.87
N GLN A 194 20.36 -8.50 -7.08
CA GLN A 194 19.69 -7.20 -7.13
C GLN A 194 20.51 -6.13 -6.44
N LYS A 195 20.18 -4.87 -6.69
CA LYS A 195 20.76 -3.74 -5.95
C LYS A 195 20.47 -3.93 -4.46
N GLN A 196 21.52 -3.87 -3.62
CA GLN A 196 21.36 -4.01 -2.18
C GLN A 196 20.56 -2.84 -1.61
N THR A 197 19.48 -3.17 -0.91
CA THR A 197 18.60 -2.26 -0.19
C THR A 197 18.26 -2.84 1.19
N GLU A 198 17.58 -2.06 2.03
CA GLU A 198 17.03 -2.54 3.31
C GLU A 198 16.08 -3.73 3.08
N VAL A 199 15.13 -3.59 2.15
CA VAL A 199 14.15 -4.64 1.80
C VAL A 199 14.84 -5.92 1.34
N THR A 200 15.75 -5.84 0.37
CA THR A 200 16.43 -7.04 -0.15
C THR A 200 17.34 -7.69 0.89
N GLY A 201 18.00 -6.90 1.74
CA GLY A 201 18.79 -7.40 2.87
C GLY A 201 17.95 -8.19 3.87
N ASP A 202 16.81 -7.63 4.26
CA ASP A 202 15.89 -8.25 5.21
C ASP A 202 15.26 -9.53 4.66
N LEU A 203 14.87 -9.55 3.38
CA LEU A 203 14.36 -10.76 2.72
C LEU A 203 15.42 -11.87 2.68
N ILE A 204 16.68 -11.53 2.38
CA ILE A 204 17.79 -12.51 2.38
C ILE A 204 18.02 -13.07 3.80
N LEU A 205 18.01 -12.20 4.81
CA LEU A 205 18.19 -12.62 6.20
C LEU A 205 17.07 -13.56 6.63
N TRP A 206 15.82 -13.19 6.32
CA TRP A 206 14.64 -14.01 6.62
C TRP A 206 14.72 -15.38 5.97
N LEU A 207 14.97 -15.48 4.66
CA LEU A 207 15.10 -16.76 3.95
C LEU A 207 16.30 -17.60 4.43
N THR A 208 17.28 -16.99 5.09
CA THR A 208 18.40 -17.74 5.69
C THR A 208 17.99 -18.39 7.01
N GLN A 209 17.12 -17.73 7.77
CA GLN A 209 16.68 -18.19 9.10
C GLN A 209 15.48 -19.14 9.01
N GLU A 210 14.58 -18.92 8.06
CA GLU A 210 13.33 -19.67 7.89
C GLU A 210 13.24 -20.22 6.46
N PRO A 211 13.62 -21.50 6.27
CA PRO A 211 13.49 -22.15 4.98
C PRO A 211 12.04 -22.26 4.51
N VAL A 212 11.81 -21.90 3.24
CA VAL A 212 10.47 -21.85 2.63
C VAL A 212 10.24 -23.04 1.71
N LEU A 213 11.33 -23.57 1.15
CA LEU A 213 11.42 -24.72 0.25
C LEU A 213 12.57 -25.64 0.67
#